data_AF-A0A6B3AWA6-F1
#
_entry.id   AF-A0A6B3AWA6-F1
#
_cell.length_a   1.000
_cell.length_b   1.000
_cell.length_c   1.000
_cell.angle_alpha   90.00
_cell.angle_beta   90.00
_cell.angle_gamma   90.00
#
_symmetry.space_group_name_H-M   'P 1'
#
loop_
_entity.id
_entity.type
_entity.pdbx_description
1 polymer ?
#
loop_
_entity_poly.entity_id
_entity_poly.type
_entity_poly.pdbx_seq_one_letter_code
_entity_poly.pdbx_strand_id
1 'polypeptide(L)' 'MTMGTREDIARAMQEGAEAGRRGDPPTVCPYRDLRRTAWIRGYASTAPSPTEGDADDD' A
#
# COMPACT_ATOMS: atom_id res chain seq x y z
N MET A 1 -13.36 24.62 3.66
CA MET A 1 -12.34 24.18 2.68
C MET A 1 -12.25 22.66 2.78
N THR A 2 -13.06 21.95 1.99
CA THR A 2 -13.25 20.49 2.11
C THR A 2 -12.96 19.80 0.77
N MET A 3 -12.02 20.37 0.00
CA MET A 3 -11.44 19.78 -1.20
C MET A 3 -10.06 19.25 -0.79
N GLY A 4 -9.88 17.92 -0.74
CA GLY A 4 -8.60 17.32 -0.32
C GLY A 4 -8.68 16.02 0.50
N THR A 5 -9.81 15.31 0.51
CA THR A 5 -9.88 14.00 1.19
C THR A 5 -9.98 12.86 0.19
N ARG A 6 -10.97 12.86 -0.70
CA ARG A 6 -11.19 11.75 -1.64
C ARG A 6 -10.06 11.60 -2.66
N GLU A 7 -9.62 12.69 -3.26
CA GLU A 7 -8.52 12.69 -4.23
C GLU A 7 -7.19 12.33 -3.57
N ASP A 8 -6.94 12.83 -2.36
CA ASP A 8 -5.72 12.47 -1.63
C ASP A 8 -5.74 11.02 -1.11
N ILE A 9 -6.91 10.48 -0.77
CA ILE A 9 -7.09 9.04 -0.49
C ILE A 9 -6.77 8.22 -1.74
N ALA A 10 -7.29 8.64 -2.91
CA ALA A 10 -7.04 7.96 -4.18
C ALA A 10 -5.57 8.05 -4.61
N ARG A 11 -4.91 9.19 -4.38
CA ARG A 11 -3.47 9.35 -4.64
C ARG A 11 -2.66 8.46 -3.72
N ALA A 12 -2.95 8.46 -2.42
CA ALA A 12 -2.27 7.62 -1.45
C ALA A 12 -2.42 6.12 -1.78
N MET A 13 -3.61 5.66 -2.19
CA MET A 13 -3.83 4.30 -2.70
C MET A 13 -2.91 3.97 -3.88
N GLN A 14 -2.83 4.86 -4.88
CA GLN A 14 -2.00 4.63 -6.07
C GLN A 14 -0.50 4.59 -5.73
N GLU A 15 -0.03 5.50 -4.87
CA GLU A 15 1.36 5.50 -4.40
C GLU A 15 1.71 4.22 -3.63
N GLY A 16 0.79 3.74 -2.80
CA GLY A 16 0.95 2.46 -2.12
C GLY A 16 1.05 1.30 -3.10
N ALA A 17 0.16 1.26 -4.09
CA ALA A 17 0.17 0.24 -5.12
C ALA A 17 1.42 0.28 -6.03
N GLU A 18 2.05 1.44 -6.17
CA GLU A 18 3.31 1.55 -6.87
C GLU A 18 4.47 1.01 -6.02
N ALA A 19 4.51 1.36 -4.73
CA ALA A 19 5.49 0.82 -3.78
C ALA A 19 5.41 -0.71 -3.66
N GLY A 20 4.19 -1.27 -3.62
CA GLY A 20 3.98 -2.72 -3.60
C GLY A 20 4.51 -3.39 -4.87
N ARG A 21 4.22 -2.81 -6.05
CA ARG A 21 4.78 -3.29 -7.33
C ARG A 21 6.29 -3.20 -7.43
N ARG A 22 6.90 -2.18 -6.80
CA ARG A 22 8.37 -2.02 -6.76
C ARG A 22 9.04 -2.95 -5.76
N GLY A 23 8.28 -3.52 -4.82
CA GLY A 23 8.80 -4.32 -3.72
C GLY A 23 9.40 -3.48 -2.58
N ASP A 24 9.05 -2.19 -2.50
CA ASP A 24 9.51 -1.30 -1.43
C ASP A 24 8.88 -1.72 -0.08
N PRO A 25 9.56 -1.56 1.07
CA PRO A 25 8.98 -1.93 2.36
C PRO A 25 7.85 -0.96 2.78
N PRO A 26 6.83 -1.42 3.54
CA PRO A 26 5.70 -0.57 3.96
C PRO A 26 6.11 0.59 4.89
N THR A 27 7.34 0.58 5.40
CA THR A 27 7.94 1.68 6.18
C THR A 27 8.22 2.93 5.36
N VAL A 28 8.23 2.85 4.02
CA VAL A 28 8.39 4.03 3.14
C VAL A 28 7.14 4.91 3.08
N CYS A 29 6.01 4.46 3.65
CA CYS A 29 4.77 5.22 3.65
C CYS A 29 4.97 6.60 4.32
N PRO A 30 4.81 7.72 3.60
CA PRO A 30 5.08 9.06 4.14
C PRO A 30 3.93 9.60 5.02
N TYR A 31 2.79 8.92 5.04
CA TYR A 31 1.55 9.40 5.64
C TYR A 31 1.38 8.96 7.10
N ARG A 32 0.81 9.83 7.94
CA ARG A 32 0.49 9.52 9.35
C ARG A 32 -1.01 9.50 9.67
N ASP A 33 -1.86 9.94 8.74
CA ASP A 33 -3.30 10.10 8.91
C ASP A 33 -4.11 9.05 8.13
N LEU A 34 -5.38 9.32 7.80
CA LEU A 34 -6.26 8.45 6.99
C LEU A 34 -5.65 8.03 5.64
N ARG A 35 -4.75 8.85 5.07
CA ARG A 35 -3.99 8.53 3.86
C ARG A 35 -3.06 7.32 4.06
N ARG A 36 -2.57 7.09 5.28
CA ARG A 36 -1.76 5.90 5.62
C ARG A 36 -2.56 4.63 5.39
N THR A 37 -3.81 4.59 5.85
CA THR A 37 -4.70 3.43 5.63
C THR A 37 -4.96 3.20 4.14
N ALA A 38 -5.19 4.27 3.38
CA ALA A 38 -5.37 4.20 1.94
C ALA A 38 -4.12 3.66 1.22
N TRP A 39 -2.94 4.17 1.59
CA TRP A 39 -1.66 3.73 1.06
C TRP A 39 -1.38 2.26 1.36
N ILE A 40 -1.57 1.81 2.60
CA ILE A 40 -1.36 0.42 3.01
C ILE A 40 -2.29 -0.53 2.22
N ARG A 41 -3.54 -0.14 1.95
CA ARG A 41 -4.47 -0.93 1.13
C ARG A 41 -3.99 -1.09 -0.32
N GLY A 42 -3.55 -0.01 -0.95
CA GLY A 42 -2.98 -0.07 -2.30
C GLY A 42 -1.70 -0.91 -2.34
N TYR A 43 -0.83 -0.73 -1.35
CA TYR A 43 0.38 -1.52 -1.17
C TYR A 43 0.08 -3.01 -1.07
N ALA A 44 -0.78 -3.43 -0.14
CA ALA A 44 -1.13 -4.84 0.04
C ALA A 44 -1.80 -5.47 -1.18
N SER A 45 -2.49 -4.68 -2.01
CA SER A 45 -3.11 -5.18 -3.24
C SER A 45 -2.12 -5.56 -4.35
N THR A 46 -0.87 -5.12 -4.24
CA THR A 46 0.15 -5.29 -5.28
C THR A 46 1.48 -5.81 -4.76
N ALA A 47 1.69 -5.74 -3.45
CA ALA A 47 2.85 -6.31 -2.81
C ALA A 47 2.87 -7.80 -3.11
N PRO A 48 4.03 -8.35 -3.51
CA PRO A 48 4.18 -9.78 -3.61
C PRO A 48 3.82 -10.38 -2.24
N SER A 49 2.91 -11.35 -2.24
CA SER A 49 2.55 -12.07 -1.03
C SER A 49 3.84 -12.56 -0.37
N PRO A 50 4.04 -12.35 0.95
CA PRO A 50 5.20 -12.91 1.65
C PRO A 50 5.16 -14.45 1.74
N THR A 51 4.24 -15.10 1.03
CA THR A 51 3.99 -16.54 1.04
C THR A 51 3.58 -16.96 -0.37
N GLU A 52 4.57 -17.24 -1.20
CA GLU A 52 4.58 -18.36 -2.17
C GLU A 52 6.01 -18.92 -2.21
N GLY A 53 6.55 -19.18 -1.03
CA GLY A 53 7.74 -19.99 -0.79
C GLY A 53 7.44 -20.85 0.43
N ASP A 54 7.40 -22.16 0.23
CA ASP A 54 7.30 -23.20 1.26
C ASP A 54 5.95 -23.33 1.99
N ALA A 55 5.00 -23.98 1.31
CA ALA A 55 4.07 -24.91 1.97
C ALA A 55 3.89 -26.15 1.08
N ASP A 56 5.02 -26.72 0.64
CA ASP A 56 5.16 -28.17 0.47
C ASP A 56 5.58 -28.68 1.86
N ASP A 57 4.63 -29.12 2.68
CA ASP A 57 4.89 -29.95 3.87
C ASP A 57 3.90 -31.11 3.83
N ASP A 58 4.39 -32.19 3.21
CA ASP A 58 4.04 -33.64 3.25
C ASP A 58 2.56 -34.08 3.28
#